data_AF-L2FEE6-F1
#
_entry.id   AF-L2FEE6-F1
#
_cell.length_a   1.000
_cell.length_b   1.000
_cell.length_c   1.000
_cell.angle_alpha   90.00
_cell.angle_beta   90.00
_cell.angle_gamma   90.00
#
_symmetry.space_group_name_H-M   'P 1'
#
loop_
_entity.id
_entity.type
_entity.pdbx_description
1 polymer ?
#
loop_
_entity_poly.entity_id
_entity_poly.type
_entity_poly.pdbx_seq_one_letter_code
_entity_poly.pdbx_strand_id
1 'polypeptide(L)'
;MSKVTITASQRGDTLTAEWAKLRPPPAMPMPANGCLAANGILWCSQGTMHPGTGGVFHMPVGQPSKAVATTYYGRDFNSPHSAAVSGDGVWFTDPCCGHELDFRSPPQLPPSVYWYDQTAREVRAMADGFVRPSGIAIDEASSTLYVADAGGVKADGSLDLVQPRSIYAFDIVKRGDAIFLANKRLFALARRGSPVHLMCENGNVWAACGDGIEIWNNGGSLLGLIKVAGE
;
A
#
# COMPACT_ATOMS: atom_id res chain seq x y z
N MET A 1 -10.93 3.28 7.73
CA MET A 1 -9.51 3.36 8.13
C MET A 1 -9.41 4.08 9.46
N SER A 2 -8.38 3.79 10.25
CA SER A 2 -8.05 4.57 11.45
C SER A 2 -6.70 5.24 11.25
N LYS A 3 -6.58 6.52 11.58
CA LYS A 3 -5.28 7.15 11.83
C LYS A 3 -4.89 6.78 13.26
N VAL A 4 -3.70 6.22 13.44
CA VAL A 4 -3.13 5.94 14.75
C VAL A 4 -1.84 6.74 14.87
N THR A 5 -1.73 7.55 15.91
CA THR A 5 -0.52 8.28 16.26
C THR A 5 0.05 7.64 17.52
N ILE A 6 1.31 7.23 17.49
CA ILE A 6 1.99 6.64 18.64
C ILE A 6 3.03 7.63 19.14
N THR A 7 2.99 7.97 20.43
CA THR A 7 3.90 8.93 21.06
C THR A 7 4.68 8.21 22.15
N ALA A 8 6.01 8.27 22.08
CA ALA A 8 6.86 7.79 23.16
C ALA A 8 6.93 8.80 24.31
N SER A 9 6.96 8.31 25.55
CA SER A 9 7.22 9.14 26.72
C SER A 9 8.62 9.75 26.60
N GLN A 10 8.85 10.90 27.24
CA GLN A 10 10.19 11.53 27.27
C GLN A 10 11.27 10.63 27.89
N ARG A 11 10.88 9.62 28.68
CA ARG A 11 11.77 8.63 29.28
C ARG A 11 11.94 7.36 28.44
N GLY A 12 11.17 7.21 27.36
CA GLY A 12 11.21 6.06 26.46
C GLY A 12 10.63 4.76 27.04
N ASP A 13 9.99 4.83 28.20
CA ASP A 13 9.49 3.67 28.96
C ASP A 13 8.01 3.36 28.71
N THR A 14 7.28 4.30 28.13
CA THR A 14 5.83 4.18 27.86
C THR A 14 5.48 4.69 26.47
N LEU A 15 4.52 4.04 25.82
CA LEU A 15 3.93 4.47 24.55
C LEU A 15 2.47 4.85 24.81
N THR A 16 2.06 6.04 24.36
CA THR A 16 0.65 6.40 24.25
C THR A 16 0.21 6.31 22.79
N ALA A 17 -1.05 5.92 22.57
CA ALA A 17 -1.64 5.84 21.25
C ALA A 17 -2.91 6.67 21.21
N GLU A 18 -2.97 7.62 20.28
CA GLU A 18 -4.18 8.33 19.90
C GLU A 18 -4.68 7.76 18.58
N TRP A 19 -6.00 7.59 18.45
CA TRP A 19 -6.57 7.13 17.19
C TRP A 19 -7.81 7.92 16.81
N ALA A 20 -8.01 8.06 15.49
CA ALA A 20 -9.18 8.69 14.91
C ALA A 20 -9.69 7.85 13.75
N LYS A 21 -11.00 7.60 13.70
CA LYS A 21 -11.64 6.94 12.55
C LYS A 21 -11.72 7.92 11.38
N LEU A 22 -11.01 7.61 10.31
CA LEU A 22 -11.11 8.34 9.06
C LEU A 22 -12.17 7.68 8.18
N ARG A 23 -13.12 8.48 7.71
CA ARG A 23 -14.15 8.04 6.76
C ARG A 23 -13.68 8.36 5.35
N PRO A 24 -13.64 7.37 4.45
CA PRO A 24 -13.42 7.62 3.04
C PRO A 24 -14.58 8.44 2.45
N PRO A 25 -14.41 9.05 1.26
CA PRO A 25 -15.50 9.76 0.59
C PRO A 25 -16.75 8.87 0.48
N PRO A 26 -17.96 9.38 0.77
CA PRO A 26 -19.19 8.56 0.76
C PRO A 26 -19.46 7.87 -0.58
N ALA A 27 -19.00 8.45 -1.69
CA ALA A 27 -19.15 7.91 -3.04
C ALA A 27 -18.00 6.99 -3.47
N MET A 28 -16.99 6.76 -2.62
CA MET A 28 -15.86 5.91 -2.95
C MET A 28 -16.23 4.43 -2.80
N PRO A 29 -16.23 3.65 -3.88
CA PRO A 29 -16.52 2.23 -3.77
C PRO A 29 -15.33 1.49 -3.18
N MET A 30 -15.61 0.52 -2.30
CA MET A 30 -14.62 -0.41 -1.72
C MET A 30 -13.27 0.27 -1.39
N PRO A 31 -13.27 1.25 -0.47
CA PRO A 31 -12.06 1.96 -0.09
C PRO A 31 -11.12 0.98 0.64
N ALA A 32 -9.92 0.77 0.11
CA ALA A 32 -8.93 -0.11 0.71
C ALA A 32 -8.04 0.66 1.69
N ASN A 33 -7.10 1.44 1.13
CA ASN A 33 -6.07 2.13 1.89
C ASN A 33 -5.97 3.61 1.51
N GLY A 34 -5.31 4.41 2.35
CA GLY A 34 -4.99 5.79 2.10
C GLY A 34 -3.78 6.25 2.89
N CYS A 35 -3.06 7.23 2.35
CA CYS A 35 -1.87 7.81 2.94
C CYS A 35 -1.98 9.33 2.96
N LEU A 36 -1.18 9.97 3.83
CA LEU A 36 -1.12 11.42 3.91
C LEU A 36 -0.51 11.99 2.62
N ALA A 37 -1.12 13.06 2.12
CA ALA A 37 -0.61 13.89 1.03
C ALA A 37 -0.56 15.35 1.48
N ALA A 38 0.18 16.21 0.78
CA ALA A 38 0.52 17.56 1.23
C ALA A 38 -0.66 18.40 1.75
N ASN A 39 -1.83 18.34 1.12
CA ASN A 39 -3.02 19.07 1.55
C ASN A 39 -4.27 18.18 1.67
N GLY A 40 -4.10 16.91 2.02
CA GLY A 40 -5.21 15.97 2.05
C GLY A 40 -4.79 14.52 2.28
N ILE A 41 -5.62 13.61 1.77
CA ILE A 41 -5.40 12.16 1.85
C ILE A 41 -5.50 11.61 0.43
N LEU A 42 -4.54 10.75 0.05
CA LEU A 42 -4.69 9.87 -1.10
C LEU A 42 -5.41 8.61 -0.67
N TRP A 43 -6.36 8.15 -1.48
CA TRP A 43 -7.14 6.94 -1.26
C TRP A 43 -7.06 6.03 -2.46
N CYS A 44 -6.99 4.73 -2.19
CA CYS A 44 -7.18 3.69 -3.17
C CYS A 44 -8.62 3.17 -3.07
N SER A 45 -9.32 3.25 -4.18
CA SER A 45 -10.63 2.62 -4.38
C SER A 45 -10.45 1.36 -5.19
N GLN A 46 -10.92 0.24 -4.66
CA GLN A 46 -10.83 -1.05 -5.36
C GLN A 46 -11.87 -1.15 -6.48
N GLY A 47 -12.90 -0.30 -6.49
CA GLY A 47 -13.96 -0.27 -7.50
C GLY A 47 -15.12 -1.23 -7.22
N THR A 48 -15.94 -1.43 -8.25
CA THR A 48 -17.09 -2.36 -8.28
C THR A 48 -17.11 -3.11 -9.62
N MET A 49 -18.15 -3.90 -9.88
CA MET A 49 -18.37 -4.55 -11.18
C MET A 49 -18.49 -3.57 -12.36
N HIS A 50 -18.81 -2.30 -12.09
CA HIS A 50 -18.86 -1.27 -13.14
C HIS A 50 -17.47 -0.74 -13.49
N PRO A 51 -17.19 -0.50 -14.78
CA PRO A 51 -15.90 0.00 -15.22
C PRO A 51 -15.65 1.43 -14.73
N GLY A 52 -14.38 1.82 -14.59
CA GLY A 52 -13.96 3.17 -14.20
C GLY A 52 -14.26 3.56 -12.74
N THR A 53 -14.64 2.59 -11.90
CA THR A 53 -14.96 2.83 -10.48
C THR A 53 -13.77 2.65 -9.54
N GLY A 54 -12.72 1.96 -9.98
CA GLY A 54 -11.47 1.77 -9.22
C GLY A 54 -10.41 2.82 -9.60
N GLY A 55 -9.47 3.05 -8.70
CA GLY A 55 -8.38 4.00 -8.93
C GLY A 55 -7.76 4.58 -7.68
N VAL A 56 -6.82 5.49 -7.88
CA VAL A 56 -6.22 6.34 -6.86
C VAL A 56 -6.85 7.73 -6.92
N PHE A 57 -7.26 8.25 -5.78
CA PHE A 57 -7.97 9.52 -5.66
C PHE A 57 -7.34 10.39 -4.58
N HIS A 58 -7.10 11.66 -4.88
CA HIS A 58 -6.66 12.65 -3.92
C HIS A 58 -7.86 13.41 -3.36
N MET A 59 -8.01 13.45 -2.05
CA MET A 59 -9.05 14.20 -1.36
C MET A 59 -8.42 15.35 -0.57
N PRO A 60 -8.42 16.58 -1.13
CA PRO A 60 -7.94 17.75 -0.40
C PRO A 60 -8.86 18.08 0.77
N VAL A 61 -8.31 18.69 1.82
CA VAL A 61 -9.08 19.14 2.99
C VAL A 61 -10.21 20.07 2.55
N GLY A 62 -11.45 19.74 2.94
CA GLY A 62 -12.64 20.54 2.66
C GLY A 62 -13.10 20.54 1.19
N GLN A 63 -12.53 19.69 0.32
CA GLN A 63 -12.89 19.61 -1.10
C GLN A 63 -13.31 18.19 -1.50
N PRO A 64 -14.08 18.04 -2.61
CA PRO A 64 -14.35 16.74 -3.20
C PRO A 64 -13.06 16.03 -3.65
N SER A 65 -13.11 14.69 -3.67
CA SER A 65 -12.02 13.87 -4.19
C SER A 65 -11.81 14.08 -5.69
N LYS A 66 -10.55 14.11 -6.12
CA LYS A 66 -10.10 14.22 -7.51
C LYS A 66 -9.38 12.95 -7.92
N ALA A 67 -9.69 12.43 -9.11
CA ALA A 67 -9.01 11.27 -9.66
C ALA A 67 -7.53 11.59 -9.94
N VAL A 68 -6.65 10.67 -9.55
CA VAL A 68 -5.19 10.71 -9.83
C VAL A 68 -4.89 9.74 -10.97
N ALA A 69 -5.25 8.47 -10.79
CA ALA A 69 -5.09 7.43 -11.80
C ALA A 69 -6.28 6.47 -11.73
N THR A 70 -6.95 6.23 -12.86
CA THR A 70 -8.13 5.34 -12.94
C THR A 70 -7.99 4.23 -13.98
N THR A 71 -7.08 4.38 -14.95
CA THR A 71 -6.83 3.38 -15.99
C THR A 71 -5.34 3.31 -16.36
N TYR A 72 -4.94 2.20 -16.98
CA TYR A 72 -3.64 2.01 -17.61
C TYR A 72 -3.82 1.65 -19.08
N TYR A 73 -3.43 2.56 -19.98
CA TYR A 73 -3.69 2.46 -21.43
C TYR A 73 -5.14 2.08 -21.76
N GLY A 74 -6.10 2.70 -21.08
CA GLY A 74 -7.54 2.49 -21.28
C GLY A 74 -8.11 1.21 -20.65
N ARG A 75 -7.28 0.39 -19.98
CA ARG A 75 -7.74 -0.74 -19.17
C ARG A 75 -7.97 -0.29 -17.74
N ASP A 76 -9.03 -0.76 -17.13
CA ASP A 76 -9.27 -0.56 -15.71
C ASP A 76 -8.16 -1.23 -14.89
N PHE A 77 -7.75 -0.57 -13.80
CA PHE A 77 -6.97 -1.22 -12.75
C PHE A 77 -7.76 -2.37 -12.13
N ASN A 78 -7.08 -3.40 -11.64
CA ASN A 78 -7.71 -4.57 -11.07
C ASN A 78 -8.49 -4.22 -9.78
N SER A 79 -7.77 -3.79 -8.74
CA SER A 79 -8.31 -3.42 -7.42
C SER A 79 -7.28 -2.61 -6.63
N PRO A 80 -6.99 -1.34 -7.01
CA PRO A 80 -5.98 -0.52 -6.34
C PRO A 80 -6.10 -0.59 -4.82
N HIS A 81 -4.99 -0.94 -4.16
CA HIS A 81 -5.04 -1.34 -2.76
C HIS A 81 -4.33 -0.34 -1.84
N SER A 82 -3.08 0.03 -2.14
CA SER A 82 -2.29 0.94 -1.31
C SER A 82 -1.50 1.92 -2.17
N ALA A 83 -1.18 3.09 -1.61
CA ALA A 83 -0.42 4.13 -2.29
C ALA A 83 0.57 4.83 -1.34
N ALA A 84 1.66 5.34 -1.90
CA ALA A 84 2.67 6.13 -1.20
C ALA A 84 3.10 7.33 -2.06
N VAL A 85 3.30 8.49 -1.44
CA VAL A 85 3.75 9.71 -2.10
C VAL A 85 5.27 9.79 -2.08
N SER A 86 5.87 10.22 -3.20
CA SER A 86 7.30 10.45 -3.33
C SER A 86 7.54 11.67 -4.21
N GLY A 87 7.92 12.81 -3.63
CA GLY A 87 8.02 14.06 -4.40
C GLY A 87 6.72 14.38 -5.14
N ASP A 88 6.80 14.62 -6.45
CA ASP A 88 5.67 14.92 -7.33
C ASP A 88 5.03 13.68 -7.97
N GLY A 89 5.09 12.52 -7.31
CA GLY A 89 4.44 11.32 -7.84
C GLY A 89 3.91 10.37 -6.78
N VAL A 90 3.17 9.38 -7.26
CA VAL A 90 2.42 8.43 -6.45
C VAL A 90 2.75 7.01 -6.88
N TRP A 91 3.29 6.23 -5.96
CA TRP A 91 3.39 4.79 -6.09
C TRP A 91 2.07 4.15 -5.67
N PHE A 92 1.65 3.09 -6.34
CA PHE A 92 0.48 2.31 -5.89
C PHE A 92 0.53 0.84 -6.32
N THR A 93 -0.19 0.01 -5.59
CA THR A 93 -0.34 -1.44 -5.85
C THR A 93 -1.70 -1.74 -6.46
N ASP A 94 -1.72 -2.70 -7.39
CA ASP A 94 -2.94 -3.13 -8.07
C ASP A 94 -3.12 -4.67 -8.06
N PRO A 95 -3.53 -5.26 -6.93
CA PRO A 95 -3.82 -6.68 -6.82
C PRO A 95 -5.15 -7.05 -7.50
N CYS A 96 -5.35 -8.35 -7.75
CA CYS A 96 -6.60 -8.89 -8.29
C CYS A 96 -7.65 -9.23 -7.23
N CYS A 97 -7.47 -8.79 -5.98
CA CYS A 97 -8.29 -9.25 -4.85
C CYS A 97 -9.78 -8.94 -4.98
N GLY A 98 -10.17 -7.88 -5.70
CA GLY A 98 -11.58 -7.60 -5.92
C GLY A 98 -12.25 -8.61 -6.85
N HIS A 99 -11.51 -9.20 -7.78
CA HIS A 99 -12.03 -10.31 -8.58
C HIS A 99 -12.07 -11.60 -7.77
N GLU A 100 -11.02 -11.87 -6.99
CA GLU A 100 -10.94 -13.03 -6.10
C GLU A 100 -12.03 -13.06 -5.03
N LEU A 101 -12.60 -11.89 -4.70
CA LEU A 101 -13.69 -11.69 -3.72
C LEU A 101 -15.02 -11.34 -4.40
N ASP A 102 -15.15 -11.58 -5.71
CA ASP A 102 -16.40 -11.47 -6.49
C ASP A 102 -17.07 -10.07 -6.51
N PHE A 103 -16.30 -8.97 -6.36
CA PHE A 103 -16.82 -7.61 -6.50
C PHE A 103 -16.20 -6.79 -7.63
N ARG A 104 -15.26 -7.38 -8.39
CA ARG A 104 -14.68 -6.83 -9.61
C ARG A 104 -14.76 -7.82 -10.77
N SER A 105 -14.87 -7.28 -11.97
CA SER A 105 -14.76 -8.02 -13.22
C SER A 105 -13.39 -8.69 -13.36
N PRO A 106 -13.27 -9.74 -14.20
CA PRO A 106 -11.99 -10.40 -14.46
C PRO A 106 -10.85 -9.40 -14.80
N PRO A 107 -9.66 -9.55 -14.18
CA PRO A 107 -8.50 -8.69 -14.41
C PRO A 107 -8.11 -8.59 -15.88
N GLN A 108 -7.73 -7.37 -16.30
CA GLN A 108 -7.17 -7.11 -17.63
C GLN A 108 -5.68 -6.75 -17.58
N LEU A 109 -5.12 -6.66 -16.37
CA LEU A 109 -3.75 -6.29 -16.07
C LEU A 109 -3.15 -7.32 -15.12
N PRO A 110 -1.83 -7.62 -15.20
CA PRO A 110 -1.18 -8.44 -14.19
C PRO A 110 -1.11 -7.70 -12.84
N PRO A 111 -1.10 -8.41 -11.70
CA PRO A 111 -0.84 -7.79 -10.40
C PRO A 111 0.50 -7.04 -10.42
N SER A 112 0.44 -5.73 -10.25
CA SER A 112 1.61 -4.86 -10.50
C SER A 112 1.73 -3.72 -9.49
N VAL A 113 2.93 -3.15 -9.46
CA VAL A 113 3.21 -1.86 -8.82
C VAL A 113 3.32 -0.82 -9.91
N TYR A 114 2.70 0.34 -9.69
CA TYR A 114 2.66 1.45 -10.64
C TYR A 114 3.26 2.72 -10.05
N TRP A 115 3.72 3.60 -10.94
CA TRP A 115 4.13 4.97 -10.64
C TRP A 115 3.26 5.92 -11.46
N TYR A 116 2.62 6.88 -10.80
CA TYR A 116 2.00 8.03 -11.45
C TYR A 116 2.89 9.26 -11.28
N ASP A 117 3.34 9.81 -12.39
CA ASP A 117 4.07 11.08 -12.45
C ASP A 117 3.07 12.24 -12.55
N GLN A 118 3.02 13.12 -11.56
CA GLN A 118 2.06 14.22 -11.54
C GLN A 118 2.40 15.33 -12.55
N THR A 119 3.68 15.47 -12.91
CA THR A 119 4.15 16.48 -13.88
C THR A 119 3.83 16.03 -15.31
N ALA A 120 4.20 14.79 -15.66
CA ALA A 120 3.92 14.22 -16.98
C ALA A 120 2.47 13.75 -17.13
N ARG A 121 1.76 13.55 -16.01
CA ARG A 121 0.43 12.93 -15.95
C ARG A 121 0.38 11.55 -16.59
N GLU A 122 1.45 10.78 -16.39
CA GLU A 122 1.62 9.44 -16.95
C GLU A 122 1.61 8.40 -15.84
N VAL A 123 0.97 7.26 -16.11
CA VAL A 123 1.10 6.05 -15.29
C VAL A 123 2.04 5.09 -15.99
N ARG A 124 3.01 4.53 -15.26
CA ARG A 124 3.87 3.46 -15.75
C ARG A 124 3.84 2.26 -14.81
N ALA A 125 3.80 1.05 -15.37
CA ALA A 125 4.04 -0.18 -14.62
C ALA A 125 5.53 -0.28 -14.24
N MET A 126 5.81 -0.58 -12.98
CA MET A 126 7.15 -0.43 -12.38
C MET A 126 7.76 -1.74 -11.90
N ALA A 127 6.91 -2.67 -11.44
CA ALA A 127 7.32 -4.02 -11.07
C ALA A 127 6.14 -4.98 -11.18
N ASP A 128 6.44 -6.22 -11.57
CA ASP A 128 5.52 -7.34 -11.65
C ASP A 128 6.08 -8.56 -10.86
N GLY A 129 5.50 -9.74 -11.09
CA GLY A 129 5.93 -10.99 -10.46
C GLY A 129 5.55 -11.06 -8.97
N PHE A 130 4.40 -10.51 -8.63
CA PHE A 130 3.75 -10.64 -7.32
C PHE A 130 2.52 -11.53 -7.45
N VAL A 131 2.17 -12.23 -6.36
CA VAL A 131 0.88 -12.96 -6.30
C VAL A 131 -0.24 -11.97 -5.95
N ARG A 132 -0.08 -11.20 -4.87
CA ARG A 132 -1.04 -10.16 -4.47
C ARG A 132 -0.33 -8.95 -3.87
N PRO A 133 0.14 -7.98 -4.68
CA PRO A 133 0.78 -6.78 -4.16
C PRO A 133 -0.25 -5.95 -3.37
N SER A 134 -0.06 -5.77 -2.08
CA SER A 134 -1.06 -5.22 -1.16
C SER A 134 -0.64 -3.87 -0.59
N GLY A 135 0.27 -3.87 0.38
CA GLY A 135 0.82 -2.69 1.04
C GLY A 135 2.02 -2.11 0.30
N ILE A 136 2.21 -0.80 0.38
CA ILE A 136 3.35 -0.10 -0.20
C ILE A 136 3.82 1.01 0.73
N ALA A 137 5.13 1.17 0.86
CA ALA A 137 5.75 2.26 1.61
C ALA A 137 7.03 2.71 0.93
N ILE A 138 7.42 3.96 1.16
CA ILE A 138 8.68 4.53 0.69
C ILE A 138 9.41 5.11 1.90
N ASP A 139 10.74 5.02 1.89
CA ASP A 139 11.56 5.68 2.90
C ASP A 139 11.58 7.21 2.73
N GLU A 140 12.00 7.90 3.79
CA GLU A 140 12.06 9.37 3.80
C GLU A 140 13.03 9.94 2.76
N ALA A 141 14.08 9.18 2.42
CA ALA A 141 15.05 9.56 1.40
C ALA A 141 14.55 9.31 -0.05
N SER A 142 13.36 8.71 -0.22
CA SER A 142 12.83 8.29 -1.52
C SER A 142 13.82 7.42 -2.33
N SER A 143 14.57 6.58 -1.62
CA SER A 143 15.62 5.72 -2.14
C SER A 143 15.20 4.25 -2.16
N THR A 144 14.27 3.85 -1.31
CA THR A 144 13.81 2.47 -1.16
C THR A 144 12.29 2.39 -1.16
N LEU A 145 11.74 1.56 -2.05
CA LEU A 145 10.32 1.23 -2.08
C LEU A 145 10.11 -0.16 -1.47
N TYR A 146 9.22 -0.25 -0.49
CA TYR A 146 8.78 -1.50 0.13
C TYR A 146 7.42 -1.90 -0.41
N VAL A 147 7.26 -3.17 -0.78
CA VAL A 147 6.01 -3.73 -1.32
C VAL A 147 5.70 -5.03 -0.60
N ALA A 148 4.51 -5.11 -0.02
CA ALA A 148 4.00 -6.34 0.59
C ALA A 148 3.32 -7.21 -0.47
N ASP A 149 3.63 -8.50 -0.46
CA ASP A 149 2.93 -9.52 -1.24
C ASP A 149 2.11 -10.39 -0.29
N ALA A 150 0.79 -10.22 -0.37
CA ALA A 150 -0.20 -10.89 0.47
C ALA A 150 -0.74 -12.20 -0.11
N GLY A 151 -0.06 -12.80 -1.09
CA GLY A 151 -0.52 -13.99 -1.81
C GLY A 151 -0.88 -15.21 -0.96
N GLY A 152 -0.36 -15.28 0.27
CA GLY A 152 -0.67 -16.36 1.22
C GLY A 152 -2.06 -16.31 1.82
N VAL A 153 -2.79 -15.19 1.75
CA VAL A 153 -4.18 -15.14 2.24
C VAL A 153 -5.11 -15.60 1.13
N LYS A 154 -5.95 -16.60 1.37
CA LYS A 154 -6.97 -17.02 0.40
C LYS A 154 -8.25 -16.18 0.55
N ALA A 155 -9.14 -16.27 -0.43
CA ALA A 155 -10.42 -15.56 -0.42
C ALA A 155 -11.30 -15.97 0.79
N ASP A 156 -11.16 -17.21 1.28
CA ASP A 156 -11.84 -17.71 2.48
C ASP A 156 -11.17 -17.28 3.80
N GLY A 157 -10.14 -16.44 3.74
CA GLY A 157 -9.38 -15.96 4.90
C GLY A 157 -8.34 -16.95 5.43
N SER A 158 -8.26 -18.18 4.89
CA SER A 158 -7.24 -19.15 5.29
C SER A 158 -5.84 -18.74 4.83
N LEU A 159 -4.83 -19.22 5.54
CA LEU A 159 -3.43 -18.90 5.28
C LEU A 159 -2.71 -20.08 4.62
N ASP A 160 -2.19 -19.85 3.42
CA ASP A 160 -1.27 -20.76 2.73
C ASP A 160 0.19 -20.42 3.11
N LEU A 161 0.82 -21.35 3.84
CA LEU A 161 2.16 -21.15 4.38
C LEU A 161 3.29 -21.30 3.34
N VAL A 162 3.02 -21.79 2.13
CA VAL A 162 4.03 -21.87 1.06
C VAL A 162 3.91 -20.74 0.03
N GLN A 163 2.87 -19.92 0.12
CA GLN A 163 2.66 -18.75 -0.74
C GLN A 163 3.24 -17.46 -0.12
N PRO A 164 3.44 -16.37 -0.90
CA PRO A 164 4.05 -15.14 -0.39
C PRO A 164 3.32 -14.54 0.82
N ARG A 165 4.08 -14.23 1.87
CA ARG A 165 3.65 -13.42 3.04
C ARG A 165 4.74 -12.40 3.35
N SER A 166 5.30 -11.87 2.27
CA SER A 166 6.64 -11.30 2.25
C SER A 166 6.55 -9.80 2.01
N ILE A 167 7.49 -9.07 2.59
CA ILE A 167 7.78 -7.68 2.25
C ILE A 167 9.05 -7.71 1.39
N TYR A 168 8.97 -7.11 0.21
CA TYR A 168 10.11 -6.92 -0.69
C TYR A 168 10.57 -5.47 -0.64
N ALA A 169 11.87 -5.25 -0.77
CA ALA A 169 12.45 -3.93 -0.98
C ALA A 169 13.00 -3.81 -2.40
N PHE A 170 12.92 -2.60 -2.95
CA PHE A 170 13.48 -2.20 -4.23
C PHE A 170 14.28 -0.92 -4.05
N ASP A 171 15.41 -0.84 -4.75
CA ASP A 171 16.13 0.42 -4.88
C ASP A 171 15.42 1.27 -5.94
N ILE A 172 15.15 2.52 -5.60
CA ILE A 172 14.65 3.53 -6.53
C ILE A 172 15.86 4.18 -7.18
N VAL A 173 16.07 3.91 -8.46
CA VAL A 173 17.21 4.40 -9.22
C VAL A 173 16.76 5.28 -10.38
N LYS A 174 17.61 6.21 -10.82
CA LYS A 174 17.37 7.00 -12.03
C LYS A 174 18.20 6.46 -13.20
N ARG A 175 17.61 6.39 -14.38
CA ARG A 175 18.30 6.17 -15.65
C ARG A 175 17.87 7.25 -16.63
N GLY A 176 18.74 8.24 -16.86
CA GLY A 176 18.32 9.51 -17.46
C GLY A 176 17.32 10.22 -16.55
N ASP A 177 16.25 10.77 -17.14
CA ASP A 177 15.17 11.44 -16.40
C ASP A 177 14.13 10.48 -15.84
N ALA A 178 14.23 9.18 -16.16
CA ALA A 178 13.26 8.18 -15.75
C ALA A 178 13.67 7.48 -14.44
N ILE A 179 12.70 7.27 -13.56
CA ILE A 179 12.83 6.46 -12.34
C ILE A 179 12.72 4.96 -12.70
N PHE A 180 13.35 4.06 -11.96
CA PHE A 180 13.21 2.61 -12.09
C PHE A 180 13.25 1.95 -10.72
N LEU A 181 12.59 0.81 -10.59
CA LEU A 181 12.80 -0.10 -9.47
C LEU A 181 13.87 -1.12 -9.85
N ALA A 182 14.86 -1.29 -8.99
CA ALA A 182 15.97 -2.22 -9.16
C ALA A 182 16.17 -3.07 -7.91
N ASN A 183 16.97 -4.13 -8.03
CA ASN A 183 17.44 -4.94 -6.89
C ASN A 183 16.31 -5.42 -5.97
N LYS A 184 15.24 -6.00 -6.55
CA LYS A 184 14.17 -6.68 -5.81
C LYS A 184 14.80 -7.69 -4.86
N ARG A 185 14.56 -7.53 -3.57
CA ARG A 185 15.08 -8.40 -2.52
C ARG A 185 14.02 -8.68 -1.48
N LEU A 186 14.03 -9.89 -0.93
CA LEU A 186 13.26 -10.19 0.27
C LEU A 186 13.79 -9.29 1.40
N PHE A 187 12.91 -8.49 1.97
CA PHE A 187 13.23 -7.64 3.11
C PHE A 187 12.83 -8.33 4.42
N ALA A 188 11.58 -8.77 4.50
CA ALA A 188 11.06 -9.48 5.67
C ALA A 188 10.00 -10.51 5.26
N LEU A 189 9.83 -11.54 6.07
CA LEU A 189 8.72 -12.47 5.99
C LEU A 189 7.85 -12.27 7.23
N ALA A 190 6.55 -12.03 7.05
CA ALA A 190 5.65 -11.78 8.16
C ALA A 190 5.66 -12.95 9.14
N ARG A 191 5.66 -12.63 10.44
CA ARG A 191 5.71 -13.63 11.50
C ARG A 191 4.39 -14.37 11.62
N ARG A 192 3.26 -13.67 11.45
CA ARG A 192 1.90 -14.24 11.41
C ARG A 192 1.02 -13.56 10.38
N GLY A 193 0.11 -14.35 9.79
CA GLY A 193 -0.78 -13.85 8.75
C GLY A 193 0.02 -13.36 7.55
N SER A 194 -0.39 -12.24 6.95
CA SER A 194 0.24 -11.70 5.75
C SER A 194 0.24 -10.17 5.81
N PRO A 195 1.29 -9.49 5.30
CA PRO A 195 1.36 -8.05 5.34
C PRO A 195 0.40 -7.44 4.31
N VAL A 196 -0.49 -6.54 4.74
CA VAL A 196 -1.51 -5.92 3.87
C VAL A 196 -1.40 -4.39 3.77
N HIS A 197 -0.72 -3.76 4.72
CA HIS A 197 -0.44 -2.33 4.77
C HIS A 197 1.00 -2.14 5.22
N LEU A 198 1.73 -1.22 4.58
CA LEU A 198 3.07 -0.81 4.99
C LEU A 198 3.14 0.70 5.26
N MET A 199 3.96 1.09 6.22
CA MET A 199 4.41 2.47 6.44
C MET A 199 5.90 2.45 6.74
N CYS A 200 6.66 3.45 6.31
CA CYS A 200 8.06 3.60 6.67
C CYS A 200 8.26 4.94 7.37
N GLU A 201 8.86 4.92 8.56
CA GLU A 201 9.09 6.11 9.38
C GLU A 201 10.31 5.90 10.27
N ASN A 202 11.20 6.89 10.34
CA ASN A 202 12.44 6.86 11.11
C ASN A 202 13.32 5.64 10.80
N GLY A 203 13.34 5.22 9.52
CA GLY A 203 14.06 4.03 9.05
C GLY A 203 13.45 2.68 9.46
N ASN A 204 12.29 2.66 10.11
CA ASN A 204 11.57 1.44 10.44
C ASN A 204 10.42 1.21 9.47
N VAL A 205 10.21 -0.03 9.08
CA VAL A 205 9.07 -0.47 8.28
C VAL A 205 8.03 -1.10 9.20
N TRP A 206 6.85 -0.50 9.22
CA TRP A 206 5.68 -0.92 9.98
C TRP A 206 4.75 -1.68 9.06
N ALA A 207 4.42 -2.92 9.42
CA ALA A 207 3.56 -3.78 8.61
C ALA A 207 2.32 -4.22 9.40
N ALA A 208 1.14 -3.95 8.85
CA ALA A 208 -0.09 -4.53 9.38
C ALA A 208 -0.18 -6.00 8.92
N CYS A 209 -0.07 -6.90 9.89
CA CYS A 209 -0.05 -8.35 9.74
C CYS A 209 -1.23 -8.96 10.50
N GLY A 210 -1.33 -10.31 10.50
CA GLY A 210 -2.50 -10.99 11.08
C GLY A 210 -2.61 -10.90 12.61
N ASP A 211 -1.53 -10.58 13.31
CA ASP A 211 -1.44 -10.53 14.78
C ASP A 211 -1.23 -9.11 15.33
N GLY A 212 -1.33 -8.10 14.47
CA GLY A 212 -1.13 -6.69 14.81
C GLY A 212 -0.19 -5.98 13.86
N ILE A 213 0.63 -5.08 14.40
CA ILE A 213 1.58 -4.26 13.65
C ILE A 213 3.00 -4.71 13.98
N GLU A 214 3.65 -5.36 13.03
CA GLU A 214 5.05 -5.77 13.12
C GLU A 214 5.96 -4.60 12.75
N ILE A 215 7.03 -4.38 13.52
CA ILE A 215 7.98 -3.28 13.35
C ILE A 215 9.32 -3.87 12.96
N TRP A 216 9.83 -3.51 11.79
CA TRP A 216 11.09 -4.01 11.24
C TRP A 216 12.09 -2.86 11.12
N ASN A 217 13.35 -3.09 11.49
CA ASN A 217 14.40 -2.10 11.20
C ASN A 217 14.73 -2.07 9.70
N ASN A 218 15.48 -1.08 9.24
CA ASN A 218 15.93 -0.96 7.85
C ASN A 218 16.76 -2.16 7.32
N GLY A 219 17.25 -3.03 8.20
CA GLY A 219 17.93 -4.27 7.87
C GLY A 219 17.01 -5.49 7.74
N GLY A 220 15.70 -5.35 7.94
CA GLY A 220 14.74 -6.44 7.86
C GLY A 220 14.66 -7.31 9.11
N SER A 221 15.18 -6.84 10.26
CA SER A 221 15.06 -7.54 11.55
C SER A 221 13.85 -7.04 12.33
N LEU A 222 13.08 -7.97 12.90
CA LEU A 222 11.92 -7.66 13.72
C LEU A 222 12.36 -6.99 15.03
N LEU A 223 11.93 -5.76 15.24
CA LEU A 223 12.15 -4.99 16.47
C LEU A 223 11.07 -5.25 17.51
N GLY A 224 9.82 -5.42 17.06
CA GLY A 224 8.70 -5.56 17.97
C GLY A 224 7.36 -5.77 17.27
N LEU A 225 6.33 -5.94 18.10
CA LEU A 225 4.95 -6.15 17.69
C LEU A 225 4.03 -5.33 18.58
N ILE A 226 3.19 -4.50 17.96
CA ILE A 226 2.04 -3.93 18.62
C ILE A 226 0.87 -4.87 18.37
N LYS A 227 0.46 -5.60 19.40
CA LYS A 227 -0.71 -6.47 19.31
C LYS A 227 -1.96 -5.63 19.14
N VAL A 228 -2.71 -5.90 18.09
CA VAL A 228 -4.05 -5.37 17.91
C VAL A 228 -5.00 -6.51 18.25
N ALA A 229 -5.88 -6.31 19.22
CA ALA A 229 -6.94 -7.27 19.49
C ALA A 229 -7.90 -7.29 18.29
N GLY A 230 -7.92 -8.39 17.56
CA GLY A 230 -8.90 -8.73 16.54
C GLY A 230 -9.28 -10.19 16.79
N GLU A 231 -10.59 -10.39 17.04
CA GLU A 231 -11.29 -11.60 17.54
C GLU A 231 -10.47 -12.84 17.91
#